data_AF-A0A7J6URX5-F1
#
_entry.id   AF-A0A7J6URX5-F1
#
_cell.length_a   1.000
_cell.length_b   1.000
_cell.length_c   1.000
_cell.angle_alpha   90.00
_cell.angle_beta   90.00
_cell.angle_gamma   90.00
#
_symmetry.space_group_name_H-M   'P 1'
#
loop_
_entity.id
_entity.type
_entity.pdbx_description
1 polymer ?
#
loop_
_entity_poly.entity_id
_entity_poly.type
_entity_poly.pdbx_seq_one_letter_code
_entity_poly.pdbx_strand_id
1 'polypeptide(L)'
;MVQHLIERCLILRMTFNDCIKTLAERASIQPIITSTVWKELQKENKDFFYSYFHDNSQRQSLLQGCQDIEEEACQTEEGEET
;
A
#
# COMPACT_ATOMS: atom_id res chain seq x y z
N MET A 1 6.65 -16.95 -11.58
CA MET A 1 6.06 -15.98 -12.53
C MET A 1 4.70 -15.55 -11.99
N VAL A 2 4.38 -14.25 -11.94
CA VAL A 2 3.20 -13.58 -11.32
C VAL A 2 2.89 -13.92 -9.85
N GLN A 3 2.71 -15.19 -9.48
CA GLN A 3 2.44 -15.64 -8.10
C GLN A 3 3.48 -15.13 -7.10
N HIS A 4 4.78 -15.30 -7.38
CA HIS A 4 5.84 -14.78 -6.52
C HIS A 4 5.86 -13.25 -6.38
N LEU A 5 5.34 -12.52 -7.36
CA LEU A 5 5.25 -11.06 -7.26
C LEU A 5 4.08 -10.66 -6.36
N ILE A 6 2.98 -11.40 -6.42
CA ILE A 6 1.84 -11.24 -5.51
C ILE A 6 2.22 -11.65 -4.09
N GLU A 7 2.94 -12.75 -3.89
CA GLU A 7 3.49 -13.12 -2.58
C GLU A 7 4.37 -12.01 -2.01
N ARG A 8 5.24 -11.41 -2.82
CA ARG A 8 6.05 -10.26 -2.38
C ARG A 8 5.19 -9.04 -2.03
N CYS A 9 4.14 -8.73 -2.79
CA CYS A 9 3.20 -7.67 -2.40
C CYS A 9 2.53 -7.95 -1.04
N LEU A 10 2.11 -9.20 -0.82
CA LEU A 10 1.46 -9.62 0.42
C LEU A 10 2.43 -9.56 1.61
N ILE A 11 3.69 -9.99 1.43
CA ILE A 11 4.74 -9.87 2.45
C ILE A 11 5.01 -8.39 2.77
N LEU A 12 5.03 -7.54 1.74
CA LEU A 12 5.18 -6.09 1.89
C LEU A 12 3.92 -5.39 2.43
N ARG A 13 2.86 -6.14 2.74
CA ARG A 13 1.59 -5.61 3.26
C ARG A 13 0.99 -4.53 2.36
N MET A 14 1.18 -4.64 1.04
CA MET A 14 0.61 -3.69 0.09
C MET A 14 -0.91 -3.86 -0.07
N THR A 15 -1.61 -2.75 -0.30
CA THR A 15 -3.02 -2.84 -0.68
C THR A 15 -3.16 -3.45 -2.08
N PHE A 16 -4.37 -3.92 -2.40
CA PHE A 16 -4.66 -4.46 -3.74
C PHE A 16 -4.35 -3.45 -4.85
N ASN A 17 -4.70 -2.17 -4.63
CA ASN A 17 -4.41 -1.10 -5.59
C ASN A 17 -2.92 -0.88 -5.78
N ASP A 18 -2.16 -0.80 -4.69
CA ASP A 18 -0.71 -0.60 -4.76
C ASP A 18 -0.02 -1.77 -5.43
N CYS A 19 -0.47 -3.00 -5.14
CA CYS A 19 0.07 -4.18 -5.79
C CYS A 19 -0.20 -4.15 -7.30
N ILE A 20 -1.42 -3.81 -7.75
CA ILE A 20 -1.73 -3.65 -9.19
C ILE A 20 -0.83 -2.60 -9.84
N LYS A 21 -0.74 -1.40 -9.25
CA LYS A 21 0.10 -0.31 -9.79
C LYS A 21 1.55 -0.73 -9.90
N THR A 22 2.10 -1.28 -8.81
CA THR A 22 3.49 -1.72 -8.73
C THR A 22 3.81 -2.83 -9.74
N LEU A 23 2.90 -3.79 -9.92
CA LEU A 23 3.04 -4.87 -10.89
C LEU A 23 2.95 -4.37 -12.33
N ALA A 24 2.05 -3.42 -12.59
CA ALA A 24 1.92 -2.79 -13.90
C ALA A 24 3.16 -1.96 -14.25
N GLU A 25 3.71 -1.20 -13.31
CA GLU A 25 4.87 -0.33 -13.55
C GLU A 25 6.20 -1.10 -13.56
N ARG A 26 6.43 -2.02 -12.61
CA ARG A 26 7.73 -2.70 -12.45
C ARG A 26 7.87 -3.97 -13.28
N ALA A 27 6.77 -4.61 -13.63
CA ALA A 27 6.77 -5.89 -14.34
C ALA A 27 5.95 -5.86 -15.63
N SER A 28 5.36 -4.72 -16.01
CA SER A 28 4.48 -4.58 -17.17
C SER A 28 3.34 -5.62 -17.21
N ILE A 29 2.89 -6.07 -16.03
CA ILE A 29 1.81 -7.05 -15.93
C ILE A 29 0.47 -6.34 -16.06
N GLN A 30 -0.41 -6.88 -16.90
CA GLN A 30 -1.73 -6.29 -17.08
C GLN A 30 -2.54 -6.33 -15.78
N PRO A 31 -3.22 -5.23 -15.40
CA PRO A 31 -4.06 -5.17 -14.21
C PRO A 31 -5.11 -6.28 -14.13
N ILE A 32 -5.62 -6.71 -15.29
CA ILE A 32 -6.57 -7.83 -15.42
C ILE A 32 -5.98 -9.14 -14.93
N ILE A 33 -4.70 -9.41 -15.20
CA ILE A 33 -4.03 -10.64 -14.78
C ILE A 33 -3.89 -10.64 -13.25
N THR A 34 -3.34 -9.55 -12.70
CA THR A 34 -3.19 -9.38 -11.25
C THR A 34 -4.54 -9.47 -10.53
N SER A 35 -5.58 -8.82 -11.06
CA SER A 35 -6.93 -8.85 -10.49
C SER A 35 -7.53 -10.25 -10.49
N THR A 36 -7.38 -10.99 -11.59
CA THR A 36 -7.89 -12.36 -11.70
C THR A 36 -7.19 -13.28 -10.69
N VAL A 37 -5.85 -13.28 -10.67
CA VAL A 37 -5.09 -14.15 -9.76
C VAL A 37 -5.36 -13.80 -8.30
N TRP A 38 -5.44 -12.51 -7.97
CA TRP A 38 -5.74 -12.06 -6.61
C TRP A 38 -7.16 -12.46 -6.15
N LYS A 39 -8.16 -12.40 -7.05
CA LYS A 39 -9.52 -12.85 -6.76
C LYS A 39 -9.59 -14.35 -6.51
N GLU A 40 -8.89 -15.15 -7.32
CA GLU A 40 -8.83 -16.59 -7.11
C GLU A 40 -8.10 -16.95 -5.81
N LEU A 41 -6.98 -16.28 -5.50
CA LEU A 41 -6.28 -16.43 -4.21
C LEU A 41 -7.17 -16.09 -3.02
N GLN A 42 -7.95 -15.01 -3.11
CA GLN A 42 -8.92 -14.64 -2.07
C GLN A 42 -10.00 -15.71 -1.87
N LYS A 43 -10.50 -16.32 -2.95
CA LYS A 43 -11.51 -17.37 -2.86
C LYS A 43 -10.97 -18.64 -2.21
N GLU A 44 -9.74 -19.02 -2.55
CA GLU A 44 -9.09 -20.22 -2.00
C GLU A 44 -8.60 -20.01 -0.56
N ASN A 45 -8.15 -18.80 -0.20
CA ASN A 45 -7.48 -18.52 1.07
C ASN A 45 -8.21 -17.43 1.88
N LYS A 46 -9.53 -17.56 2.05
CA LYS A 46 -10.38 -16.54 2.67
C LYS A 46 -9.91 -16.13 4.07
N ASP A 47 -9.56 -17.09 4.92
CA ASP A 47 -9.13 -16.83 6.29
C ASP A 47 -7.83 -16.01 6.34
N PHE A 48 -6.87 -16.35 5.47
CA PHE A 48 -5.63 -15.59 5.34
C PHE A 48 -5.91 -14.14 4.94
N PHE A 49 -6.74 -13.93 3.92
CA PHE A 49 -7.07 -12.58 3.45
C PHE A 49 -7.86 -11.77 4.49
N TYR A 50 -8.72 -12.41 5.27
CA TYR A 50 -9.44 -11.76 6.36
C TYR A 50 -8.47 -11.19 7.41
N SER A 51 -7.53 -12.01 7.90
CA SER A 51 -6.48 -11.55 8.82
C SER A 51 -5.55 -10.52 8.16
N TYR A 52 -5.19 -10.74 6.90
CA TYR A 52 -4.34 -9.82 6.15
C TYR A 52 -4.92 -8.41 6.05
N PHE A 53 -6.21 -8.27 5.71
CA PHE A 53 -6.88 -6.97 5.63
C PHE A 53 -7.08 -6.34 7.00
N HIS A 54 -7.38 -7.15 8.02
CA HIS A 54 -7.51 -6.66 9.39
C HIS A 54 -6.20 -6.03 9.90
N ASP A 55 -5.10 -6.76 9.77
CA ASP A 55 -3.76 -6.29 10.14
C ASP A 55 -3.32 -5.07 9.31
N ASN A 56 -3.64 -5.05 8.01
CA ASN A 56 -3.31 -3.91 7.15
C ASN A 56 -4.07 -2.66 7.55
N SER A 57 -5.36 -2.80 7.88
CA SER A 57 -6.18 -1.70 8.40
C SER A 57 -5.64 -1.19 9.74
N GLN A 58 -5.25 -2.09 10.64
CA GLN A 58 -4.60 -1.70 11.89
C GLN A 58 -3.28 -0.96 11.68
N ARG A 59 -2.43 -1.43 10.76
CA ARG A 59 -1.18 -0.74 10.42
C ARG A 59 -1.40 0.61 9.77
N GLN A 60 -2.39 0.74 8.88
CA GLN A 60 -2.73 2.03 8.29
C GLN A 60 -3.25 3.00 9.35
N SER A 61 -4.08 2.53 10.27
CA SER A 61 -4.52 3.31 11.44
C SER A 61 -3.34 3.74 12.34
N LEU A 62 -2.38 2.83 12.57
CA LEU A 62 -1.15 3.14 13.32
C LEU A 62 -0.21 4.11 12.59
N LEU A 63 -0.07 4.00 11.25
CA LEU A 63 0.69 4.95 10.44
C LEU A 63 -0.01 6.31 10.36
N GLN A 64 -1.35 6.33 10.35
CA GLN A 64 -2.15 7.56 10.35
C GLN A 64 -2.01 8.35 11.66
N GLY A 65 -1.63 7.69 12.76
CA GLY A 65 -1.28 8.33 14.03
C GLY A 65 0.08 9.05 14.06
N CYS A 66 0.80 9.14 12.95
CA CYS A 66 2.07 9.87 12.82
C CYS A 66 2.08 10.93 11.71
N GLN A 67 0.94 11.25 11.08
CA GLN A 67 0.85 12.31 10.07
C GLN A 67 0.42 13.67 10.67
N ASP A 68 1.07 14.11 11.75
CA ASP A 68 0.90 15.46 12.31
C ASP A 68 2.24 16.19 12.56
N ILE A 69 3.36 15.75 11.98
CA ILE A 69 4.61 16.54 12.05
C ILE A 69 5.39 16.39 10.74
N GLU A 70 4.95 17.05 9.67
CA GLU A 70 5.83 17.39 8.53
C GLU A 70 5.18 18.44 7.61
N GLU A 71 4.69 19.56 8.17
CA GLU A 71 4.36 20.75 7.37
C GLU A 71 4.51 22.05 8.19
N GLU A 72 5.71 22.29 8.74
CA GLU A 72 6.13 23.63 9.17
C GLU A 72 7.51 23.94 8.58
N ALA A 73 7.58 23.96 7.25
CA ALA A 73 8.69 24.52 6.51
C ALA A 73 8.13 25.50 5.48
N CYS A 74 8.58 26.75 5.59
CA CYS A 74 8.35 27.87 4.68
C CYS A 74 7.11 28.73 4.99
N GLN A 75 7.24 29.69 5.93
CA GLN A 75 6.95 31.11 5.66
C GLN A 75 7.88 32.04 6.49
N THR A 76 8.89 32.56 5.78
CA THR A 76 9.33 33.97 5.77
C THR A 76 9.97 34.59 7.03
N GLU A 77 11.29 34.73 6.91
CA GLU A 77 12.11 35.80 7.48
C GLU A 77 11.61 37.17 6.98
N GLU A 78 11.29 38.11 7.88
CA GLU A 78 11.57 39.58 7.83
C GLU A 78 11.41 40.05 9.30
N GLY A 79 12.41 40.59 10.01
CA GLY A 79 13.14 41.81 9.68
C GLY A 79 12.42 43.02 10.30
N GLU A 80 13.17 43.90 10.96
CA GLU A 80 12.79 45.22 11.54
C GLU A 80 12.15 45.18 12.95
N GLU A 81 12.88 45.38 14.05
CA GLU A 81 13.55 46.64 14.51
C GLU A 81 12.62 47.86 14.44
N THR A 82 11.92 48.17 15.54
CA THR A 82 11.95 49.47 16.27
C THR A 82 11.02 49.49 17.48
#